data_AF-A0A9P7FNN8-F1
#
_entry.id   AF-A0A9P7FNN8-F1
#
_cell.length_a   1.000
_cell.length_b   1.000
_cell.length_c   1.000
_cell.angle_alpha   90.00
_cell.angle_beta   90.00
_cell.angle_gamma   90.00
#
_symmetry.space_group_name_H-M   'P 1'
#
loop_
_entity.id
_entity.type
_entity.pdbx_description
1 polymer ?
#
loop_
_entity_poly.entity_id
_entity_poly.type
_entity_poly.pdbx_seq_one_letter_code
_entity_poly.pdbx_strand_id
1 'polypeptide(L)'
;MTVSFDDAASFLNASFAPTNLTILYLESSQFETPAVIFHLITTVTSNCQLLKSLSLFSFATPSAVSEADDSTSSLCITLDTLRPLLACPNLTSLELVHQYPLALSHADIEALAKSWPSAEILLLNTEPAALDRSPLTLCALLPFAKHCPKLRELGLFLDASASANLELFTPTSSSPDPLPMFKSLRNLSMGVSILPPEDSNR
;
A
#
# COMPACT_ATOMS: atom_id res chain seq x y z
N MET A 1 -20.84 -16.04 3.05
CA MET A 1 -21.44 -15.10 2.10
C MET A 1 -20.30 -14.16 1.74
N THR A 2 -19.68 -14.34 0.58
CA THR A 2 -18.56 -13.50 0.14
C THR A 2 -19.14 -12.34 -0.66
N VAL A 3 -18.74 -11.12 -0.34
CA VAL A 3 -19.29 -9.88 -0.92
C VAL A 3 -18.23 -9.30 -1.82
N SER A 4 -18.57 -8.99 -3.08
CA SER A 4 -17.64 -8.29 -3.97
C SER A 4 -17.49 -6.82 -3.55
N PHE A 5 -16.42 -6.17 -3.98
CA PHE A 5 -16.22 -4.75 -3.69
C PHE A 5 -17.28 -3.87 -4.36
N ASP A 6 -17.83 -4.26 -5.52
CA ASP A 6 -18.93 -3.55 -6.17
C ASP A 6 -20.26 -3.69 -5.41
N ASP A 7 -20.54 -4.87 -4.83
CA ASP A 7 -21.69 -5.06 -3.95
C ASP A 7 -21.56 -4.17 -2.71
N ALA A 8 -20.37 -4.11 -2.12
CA ALA A 8 -20.07 -3.26 -0.97
C ALA A 8 -20.22 -1.76 -1.32
N ALA A 9 -19.73 -1.32 -2.48
CA ALA A 9 -19.90 0.04 -2.96
C ALA A 9 -21.39 0.38 -3.14
N SER A 10 -22.15 -0.52 -3.77
CA SER A 10 -23.59 -0.37 -3.95
C SER A 10 -24.34 -0.24 -2.62
N PHE A 11 -23.95 -1.03 -1.61
CA PHE A 11 -24.50 -0.93 -0.26
C PHE A 11 -24.17 0.41 0.42
N LEU A 12 -22.93 0.87 0.31
CA LEU A 12 -22.47 2.14 0.88
C LEU A 12 -23.07 3.38 0.19
N ASN A 13 -23.57 3.22 -1.03
CA ASN A 13 -24.24 4.28 -1.78
C ASN A 13 -25.77 4.27 -1.59
N ALA A 14 -26.32 3.30 -0.86
CA ALA A 14 -27.76 3.20 -0.62
C ALA A 14 -28.26 4.32 0.34
N SER A 15 -29.54 4.66 0.27
CA SER A 15 -30.15 5.73 1.09
C SER A 15 -30.11 5.47 2.61
N PHE A 16 -29.93 4.22 3.01
CA PHE A 16 -29.79 3.78 4.40
C PHE A 16 -28.33 3.42 4.76
N ALA A 17 -27.37 3.86 3.94
CA ALA A 17 -25.97 3.56 4.15
C ALA A 17 -25.47 4.06 5.51
N PRO A 18 -24.58 3.30 6.16
CA PRO A 18 -24.00 3.70 7.44
C PRO A 18 -22.99 4.85 7.24
N THR A 19 -23.44 6.08 7.45
CA THR A 19 -22.62 7.29 7.25
C THR A 19 -21.56 7.53 8.32
N ASN A 20 -21.72 6.89 9.49
CA ASN A 20 -20.81 7.05 10.64
C ASN A 20 -19.77 5.94 10.76
N LEU A 21 -19.47 5.23 9.66
CA LEU A 21 -18.43 4.19 9.67
C LEU A 21 -17.06 4.79 10.01
N THR A 22 -16.42 4.17 10.99
CA THR A 22 -15.04 4.49 11.41
C THR A 22 -14.06 3.39 11.01
N ILE A 23 -14.54 2.17 10.84
CA ILE A 23 -13.76 1.00 10.44
C ILE A 23 -14.57 0.29 9.36
N LEU A 24 -13.93 0.01 8.23
CA LEU A 24 -14.48 -0.79 7.16
C LEU A 24 -13.50 -1.90 6.80
N TYR A 25 -13.95 -3.14 6.94
CA TYR A 25 -13.22 -4.33 6.56
C TYR A 25 -14.02 -5.06 5.49
N LEU A 26 -13.37 -5.36 4.36
CA LEU A 26 -13.96 -6.08 3.26
C LEU A 26 -13.02 -7.16 2.78
N GLU A 27 -13.54 -8.38 2.67
CA GLU A 27 -12.86 -9.54 2.12
C GLU A 27 -13.69 -10.10 0.96
N SER A 28 -13.14 -9.95 -0.25
CA SER A 28 -13.73 -10.45 -1.47
C SER A 28 -13.10 -11.79 -1.84
N SER A 29 -13.95 -12.75 -2.21
CA SER A 29 -13.50 -14.02 -2.79
C SER A 29 -13.25 -13.93 -4.30
N GLN A 30 -13.28 -12.72 -4.86
CA GLN A 30 -13.06 -12.46 -6.28
C GLN A 30 -11.74 -11.72 -6.48
N PHE A 31 -11.23 -11.77 -7.71
CA PHE A 31 -10.13 -10.89 -8.14
C PHE A 31 -10.70 -9.50 -8.41
N GLU A 32 -10.40 -8.55 -7.54
CA GLU A 32 -10.91 -7.19 -7.65
C GLU A 32 -10.02 -6.37 -8.56
N THR A 33 -10.58 -5.85 -9.65
CA THR A 33 -9.81 -5.04 -10.60
C THR A 33 -9.51 -3.65 -10.00
N PRO A 34 -8.45 -2.95 -10.46
CA PRO A 34 -8.17 -1.59 -10.00
C PRO A 34 -9.35 -0.62 -10.21
N ALA A 35 -10.17 -0.82 -11.24
CA ALA A 35 -11.36 -0.02 -11.48
C ALA A 35 -12.42 -0.19 -10.38
N VAL A 36 -12.68 -1.43 -9.96
CA VAL A 36 -13.63 -1.74 -8.88
C VAL A 36 -13.12 -1.21 -7.54
N ILE A 37 -11.82 -1.39 -7.27
CA ILE A 37 -11.18 -0.84 -6.05
C ILE A 37 -11.30 0.69 -6.03
N PHE A 38 -11.01 1.37 -7.14
CA PHE A 38 -11.16 2.81 -7.26
C PHE A 38 -12.62 3.26 -7.02
N HIS A 39 -13.59 2.55 -7.61
CA HIS A 39 -15.01 2.83 -7.43
C HIS A 39 -15.46 2.69 -5.97
N LEU A 40 -15.06 1.60 -5.30
CA LEU A 40 -15.30 1.37 -3.88
C LEU A 40 -14.67 2.48 -3.03
N ILE A 41 -13.38 2.77 -3.24
CA ILE A 41 -12.65 3.82 -2.51
C ILE A 41 -13.34 5.19 -2.70
N THR A 42 -13.77 5.52 -3.91
CA THR A 42 -14.48 6.78 -4.21
C THR A 42 -15.82 6.84 -3.47
N THR A 43 -16.54 5.71 -3.41
CA THR A 43 -17.81 5.61 -2.70
C THR A 43 -17.62 5.75 -1.19
N VAL A 44 -16.63 5.06 -0.63
CA VAL A 44 -16.27 5.13 0.80
C VAL A 44 -15.85 6.55 1.18
N THR A 45 -14.96 7.17 0.40
CA THR A 45 -14.46 8.51 0.67
C THR A 45 -15.54 9.58 0.54
N SER A 46 -16.59 9.35 -0.26
CA SER A 46 -17.74 10.26 -0.38
C SER A 46 -18.74 10.10 0.77
N ASN A 47 -19.01 8.87 1.20
CA ASN A 47 -20.09 8.57 2.15
C ASN A 47 -19.64 8.39 3.61
N CYS A 48 -18.36 8.10 3.86
CA CYS A 48 -17.82 7.73 5.18
C CYS A 48 -16.72 8.71 5.64
N GLN A 49 -17.09 9.96 5.94
CA GLN A 49 -16.12 11.02 6.32
C GLN A 49 -15.42 10.78 7.67
N LEU A 50 -15.96 9.87 8.50
CA LEU A 50 -15.41 9.51 9.81
C LEU A 50 -14.49 8.28 9.75
N LEU A 51 -14.19 7.76 8.55
CA LEU A 51 -13.39 6.56 8.39
C LEU A 51 -11.96 6.76 8.90
N LYS A 52 -11.52 5.84 9.76
CA LYS A 52 -10.19 5.79 10.36
C LYS A 52 -9.39 4.58 9.90
N SER A 53 -10.07 3.46 9.66
CA SER A 53 -9.45 2.21 9.24
C SER A 53 -10.17 1.64 8.04
N LEU A 54 -9.40 1.35 6.99
CA LEU A 54 -9.87 0.68 5.79
C LEU A 54 -8.99 -0.53 5.53
N SER A 55 -9.62 -1.70 5.47
CA SER A 55 -8.97 -2.96 5.17
C SER A 55 -9.67 -3.62 3.98
N LEU A 56 -8.92 -3.79 2.89
CA LEU A 56 -9.41 -4.36 1.63
C LEU A 56 -8.62 -5.62 1.29
N PHE A 57 -9.29 -6.76 1.32
CA PHE A 57 -8.71 -8.05 0.99
C PHE A 57 -9.36 -8.58 -0.29
N SER A 58 -8.62 -8.57 -1.39
CA SER A 58 -9.01 -9.26 -2.63
C SER A 58 -8.42 -10.68 -2.63
N PHE A 59 -9.08 -11.59 -3.34
CA PHE A 59 -8.56 -12.93 -3.57
C PHE A 59 -7.20 -12.85 -4.30
N ALA A 60 -6.25 -13.68 -3.87
CA ALA A 60 -4.90 -13.77 -4.44
C ALA A 60 -4.47 -15.24 -4.54
N THR A 61 -4.03 -15.68 -5.72
CA THR A 61 -3.50 -17.04 -5.93
C THR A 61 -2.21 -17.05 -6.73
N PRO A 62 -1.20 -17.83 -6.32
CA PRO A 62 0.06 -17.98 -7.07
C PRO A 62 -0.09 -18.64 -8.45
N SER A 63 -1.17 -19.39 -8.71
CA SER A 63 -1.30 -20.21 -9.93
C SER A 63 -1.75 -19.44 -11.18
N ALA A 64 -2.19 -18.19 -11.04
CA ALA A 64 -2.78 -17.41 -12.13
C ALA A 64 -1.81 -16.38 -12.76
N VAL A 65 -0.61 -16.24 -12.20
CA VAL A 65 0.45 -15.38 -12.77
C VAL A 65 1.13 -16.13 -13.90
N SER A 66 0.53 -16.05 -15.09
CA SER A 66 1.29 -16.31 -16.32
C SER A 66 2.42 -15.28 -16.38
N GLU A 67 3.65 -15.74 -16.65
CA GLU A 67 4.86 -14.92 -16.73
C GLU A 67 4.55 -13.54 -17.30
N ALA A 68 4.92 -12.49 -16.55
CA ALA A 68 4.60 -11.09 -16.80
C ALA A 68 4.62 -10.70 -18.29
N ASP A 69 3.47 -10.85 -18.92
CA ASP A 69 3.17 -10.21 -20.20
C ASP A 69 2.77 -8.76 -19.89
N ASP A 70 3.12 -7.83 -20.77
CA ASP A 70 2.88 -6.38 -20.62
C ASP A 70 1.41 -6.05 -20.28
N SER A 71 0.50 -6.98 -20.57
CA SER A 71 -0.94 -6.94 -20.30
C SER A 71 -1.32 -6.92 -18.81
N THR A 72 -0.48 -7.45 -17.91
CA THR A 72 -0.77 -7.50 -16.46
C THR A 72 -0.61 -6.14 -15.75
N SER A 73 0.12 -5.19 -16.34
CA SER A 73 0.28 -3.84 -15.79
C SER A 73 -1.05 -3.11 -15.57
N SER A 74 -2.06 -3.42 -16.38
CA SER A 74 -3.42 -2.87 -16.27
C SER A 74 -4.21 -3.38 -15.06
N LEU A 75 -3.74 -4.45 -14.43
CA LEU A 75 -4.36 -5.10 -13.25
C LEU A 75 -3.70 -4.67 -11.93
N CYS A 76 -2.60 -3.92 -12.00
CA CYS A 76 -1.90 -3.39 -10.85
C CYS A 76 -2.62 -2.15 -10.29
N ILE A 77 -2.63 -2.04 -8.96
CA ILE A 77 -3.13 -0.85 -8.27
C ILE A 77 -2.06 0.24 -8.35
N THR A 78 -2.44 1.43 -8.81
CA THR A 78 -1.55 2.59 -8.96
C THR A 78 -1.87 3.67 -7.93
N LEU A 79 -1.08 4.75 -7.90
CA LEU A 79 -1.43 5.93 -7.12
C LEU A 79 -2.79 6.52 -7.52
N ASP A 80 -3.15 6.46 -8.81
CA ASP A 80 -4.44 6.96 -9.29
C ASP A 80 -5.62 6.20 -8.67
N THR A 81 -5.48 4.88 -8.51
CA THR A 81 -6.46 4.02 -7.83
C THR A 81 -6.65 4.41 -6.37
N LEU A 82 -5.56 4.75 -5.67
CA LEU A 82 -5.58 5.11 -4.24
C LEU A 82 -5.87 6.60 -3.99
N ARG A 83 -5.79 7.45 -5.02
CA ARG A 83 -5.88 8.91 -4.89
C ARG A 83 -7.09 9.41 -4.08
N PRO A 84 -8.31 8.83 -4.18
CA PRO A 84 -9.42 9.36 -3.39
C PRO A 84 -9.23 9.18 -1.88
N LEU A 85 -8.47 8.17 -1.42
CA LEU A 85 -8.13 7.99 0.01
C LEU A 85 -7.26 9.12 0.57
N LEU A 86 -6.55 9.86 -0.29
CA LEU A 86 -5.74 11.00 0.14
C LEU A 86 -6.61 12.17 0.64
N ALA A 87 -7.91 12.16 0.31
CA ALA A 87 -8.87 13.13 0.80
C ALA A 87 -9.49 12.75 2.16
N CYS A 88 -9.20 11.56 2.72
CA CYS A 88 -9.72 11.14 4.03
C CYS A 88 -8.85 11.69 5.18
N PRO A 89 -9.26 12.76 5.89
CA PRO A 89 -8.40 13.41 6.89
C PRO A 89 -8.21 12.56 8.15
N ASN A 90 -9.11 11.61 8.40
CA ASN A 90 -9.15 10.80 9.61
C ASN A 90 -8.51 9.42 9.44
N LEU A 91 -8.03 9.09 8.24
CA LEU A 91 -7.47 7.77 7.95
C LEU A 91 -6.16 7.59 8.71
N THR A 92 -6.14 6.62 9.61
CA THR A 92 -4.98 6.24 10.43
C THR A 92 -4.49 4.84 10.11
N SER A 93 -5.34 4.00 9.50
CA SER A 93 -5.02 2.62 9.18
C SER A 93 -5.50 2.30 7.77
N LEU A 94 -4.57 1.82 6.94
CA LEU A 94 -4.86 1.28 5.62
C LEU A 94 -4.18 -0.08 5.48
N GLU A 95 -4.97 -1.06 5.09
CA GLU A 95 -4.50 -2.40 4.76
C GLU A 95 -5.08 -2.82 3.41
N LEU A 96 -4.20 -3.28 2.53
CA LEU A 96 -4.55 -3.69 1.18
C LEU A 96 -3.87 -5.01 0.87
N VAL A 97 -4.64 -6.01 0.50
CA VAL A 97 -4.15 -7.30 -0.03
C VAL A 97 -4.69 -7.47 -1.44
N HIS A 98 -3.78 -7.65 -2.39
CA HIS A 98 -4.08 -7.73 -3.81
C HIS A 98 -3.20 -8.75 -4.52
N GLN A 99 -3.71 -9.33 -5.59
CA GLN A 99 -3.01 -10.36 -6.36
C GLN A 99 -1.67 -9.87 -6.93
N TYR A 100 -1.63 -8.64 -7.44
CA TYR A 100 -0.47 -8.07 -8.11
C TYR A 100 0.25 -7.05 -7.23
N PRO A 101 1.58 -6.90 -7.34
CA PRO A 101 2.32 -5.81 -6.72
C PRO A 101 1.70 -4.45 -7.01
N LEU A 102 1.83 -3.52 -6.07
CA LEU A 102 1.41 -2.15 -6.30
C LEU A 102 2.37 -1.50 -7.30
N ALA A 103 1.82 -0.91 -8.36
CA ALA A 103 2.59 -0.16 -9.35
C ALA A 103 2.82 1.27 -8.84
N LEU A 104 3.68 1.39 -7.82
CA LEU A 104 4.03 2.66 -7.16
C LEU A 104 5.51 2.99 -7.37
N SER A 105 5.81 4.21 -7.79
CA SER A 105 7.17 4.75 -7.82
C SER A 105 7.58 5.33 -6.46
N HIS A 106 8.88 5.61 -6.27
CA HIS A 106 9.33 6.35 -5.07
C HIS A 106 8.69 7.73 -4.93
N ALA A 107 8.35 8.39 -6.05
CA ALA A 107 7.64 9.68 -6.02
C ALA A 107 6.20 9.51 -5.52
N ASP A 108 5.54 8.41 -5.89
CA ASP A 108 4.20 8.10 -5.40
C ASP A 108 4.23 7.79 -3.90
N ILE A 109 5.23 7.06 -3.43
CA ILE A 109 5.44 6.80 -1.99
C ILE A 109 5.64 8.11 -1.21
N GLU A 110 6.42 9.05 -1.74
CA GLU A 110 6.57 10.38 -1.13
C GLU A 110 5.24 11.15 -1.07
N ALA A 111 4.42 11.05 -2.12
CA ALA A 111 3.08 11.66 -2.13
C ALA A 111 2.15 11.02 -1.09
N LEU A 112 2.10 9.68 -1.02
CA LEU A 112 1.30 8.93 -0.05
C LEU A 112 1.70 9.29 1.39
N ALA A 113 2.99 9.28 1.70
CA ALA A 113 3.51 9.59 3.03
C ALA A 113 3.14 11.02 3.47
N LYS A 114 3.18 12.00 2.55
CA LYS A 114 2.76 13.39 2.82
C LYS A 114 1.26 13.51 3.08
N SER A 115 0.45 12.73 2.39
CA SER A 115 -1.01 12.77 2.51
C SER A 115 -1.53 12.12 3.80
N TRP A 116 -0.74 11.26 4.45
CA TRP A 116 -1.15 10.55 5.67
C TRP A 116 -0.25 10.83 6.88
N PRO A 117 -0.14 12.09 7.36
CA PRO A 117 0.72 12.43 8.49
C PRO A 117 0.24 11.82 9.83
N SER A 118 -1.02 11.42 9.92
CA SER A 118 -1.60 10.76 11.09
C SER A 118 -1.63 9.23 10.99
N ALA A 119 -1.05 8.63 9.94
CA ALA A 119 -1.02 7.18 9.78
C ALA A 119 -0.32 6.49 10.97
N GLU A 120 -0.97 5.45 11.48
CA GLU A 120 -0.46 4.54 12.50
C GLU A 120 -0.13 3.16 11.92
N ILE A 121 -0.92 2.69 10.94
CA ILE A 121 -0.75 1.38 10.31
C ILE A 121 -0.88 1.53 8.79
N LEU A 122 0.15 1.16 8.05
CA LEU A 122 0.11 1.12 6.59
C LEU A 122 0.64 -0.23 6.11
N LEU A 123 -0.26 -1.09 5.65
CA LEU A 123 0.05 -2.41 5.08
C LEU A 123 -0.34 -2.40 3.61
N LEU A 124 0.63 -2.12 2.74
CA LEU A 124 0.44 -1.84 1.32
C LEU A 124 0.87 -3.04 0.49
N ASN A 125 0.03 -4.08 0.50
CA ASN A 125 0.20 -5.33 -0.22
C ASN A 125 1.58 -5.98 -0.03
N THR A 126 1.84 -6.47 1.19
CA THR A 126 3.12 -7.09 1.59
C THR A 126 3.39 -8.42 0.90
N GLU A 127 2.34 -9.12 0.51
CA GLU A 127 2.40 -10.50 0.02
C GLU A 127 1.64 -10.69 -1.30
N PRO A 128 2.03 -9.96 -2.38
CA PRO A 128 1.44 -10.19 -3.69
C PRO A 128 1.73 -11.62 -4.17
N ALA A 129 0.84 -12.17 -4.99
CA ALA A 129 1.04 -13.49 -5.58
C ALA A 129 2.03 -13.45 -6.76
N ALA A 130 2.11 -12.34 -7.48
CA ALA A 130 3.13 -12.10 -8.51
C ALA A 130 4.38 -11.51 -7.87
N LEU A 131 5.53 -12.17 -7.99
CA LEU A 131 6.76 -11.82 -7.25
C LEU A 131 7.88 -11.26 -8.14
N ASP A 132 7.59 -11.04 -9.41
CA ASP A 132 8.62 -11.00 -10.44
C ASP A 132 9.52 -9.77 -10.31
N ARG A 133 8.93 -8.61 -9.94
CA ARG A 133 9.63 -7.31 -9.86
C ARG A 133 8.95 -6.36 -8.88
N SER A 134 9.75 -5.52 -8.23
CA SER A 134 9.28 -4.32 -7.52
C SER A 134 10.09 -3.11 -7.96
N PRO A 135 9.46 -1.98 -8.33
CA PRO A 135 10.17 -0.73 -8.58
C PRO A 135 10.66 -0.07 -7.28
N LEU A 136 10.12 -0.47 -6.13
CA LEU A 136 10.46 0.08 -4.83
C LEU A 136 11.68 -0.64 -4.25
N THR A 137 12.58 0.15 -3.66
CA THR A 137 13.73 -0.31 -2.90
C THR A 137 13.57 0.04 -1.42
N LEU A 138 14.54 -0.33 -0.58
CA LEU A 138 14.57 0.07 0.83
C LEU A 138 14.45 1.60 1.06
N CYS A 139 14.82 2.42 0.08
CA CYS A 139 14.64 3.88 0.15
C CYS A 139 13.17 4.31 0.25
N ALA A 140 12.22 3.47 -0.17
CA ALA A 140 10.78 3.73 -0.05
C ALA A 140 10.31 3.83 1.41
N LEU A 141 11.11 3.39 2.38
CA LEU A 141 10.80 3.54 3.81
C LEU A 141 11.00 4.98 4.31
N LEU A 142 11.90 5.75 3.68
CA LEU A 142 12.33 7.06 4.18
C LEU A 142 11.21 8.11 4.19
N PRO A 143 10.36 8.24 3.16
CA PRO A 143 9.23 9.17 3.19
C PRO A 143 8.29 8.94 4.37
N PHE A 144 7.99 7.68 4.70
CA PHE A 144 7.15 7.35 5.85
C PHE A 144 7.82 7.72 7.17
N ALA A 145 9.12 7.49 7.31
CA ALA A 145 9.89 7.91 8.49
C ALA A 145 9.87 9.43 8.68
N LYS A 146 9.86 10.18 7.57
CA LYS A 146 9.86 11.64 7.55
C LYS A 146 8.49 12.24 7.87
N HIS A 147 7.43 11.73 7.23
CA HIS A 147 6.12 12.38 7.22
C HIS A 147 5.09 11.73 8.14
N CYS A 148 5.28 10.48 8.56
CA CYS A 148 4.33 9.72 9.39
C CYS A 148 4.91 9.44 10.81
N PRO A 149 4.96 10.44 11.71
CA PRO A 149 5.59 10.29 13.03
C PRO A 149 4.88 9.32 13.97
N LYS A 150 3.59 9.05 13.72
CA LYS A 150 2.77 8.13 14.51
C LYS A 150 2.79 6.69 13.97
N LEU A 151 3.48 6.43 12.85
CA LEU A 151 3.49 5.12 12.22
C LEU A 151 4.10 4.07 13.13
N ARG A 152 3.31 3.05 13.48
CA ARG A 152 3.68 1.91 14.33
C ARG A 152 3.91 0.65 13.52
N GLU A 153 3.21 0.52 12.41
CA GLU A 153 3.28 -0.64 11.55
C GLU A 153 3.37 -0.21 10.08
N LEU A 154 4.38 -0.74 9.38
CA LEU A 154 4.61 -0.51 7.97
C LEU A 154 4.84 -1.85 7.27
N GLY A 155 4.09 -2.07 6.19
CA GLY A 155 4.17 -3.25 5.36
C GLY A 155 4.27 -2.87 3.89
N LEU A 156 5.32 -3.31 3.21
CA LEU A 156 5.54 -3.06 1.77
C LEU A 156 6.21 -4.28 1.13
N PHE A 157 5.81 -4.59 -0.10
CA PHE A 157 6.60 -5.44 -0.99
C PHE A 157 7.65 -4.59 -1.71
N LEU A 158 8.93 -4.98 -1.61
CA LEU A 158 10.06 -4.22 -2.16
C LEU A 158 11.13 -5.14 -2.77
N ASP A 159 12.04 -4.52 -3.50
CA ASP A 159 13.29 -5.11 -3.95
C ASP A 159 14.43 -4.67 -3.02
N ALA A 160 14.85 -5.58 -2.15
CA ALA A 160 15.99 -5.40 -1.24
C ALA A 160 17.32 -5.82 -1.87
N SER A 161 17.31 -6.42 -3.07
CA SER A 161 18.53 -6.80 -3.80
C SER A 161 19.17 -5.60 -4.49
N ALA A 162 18.36 -4.60 -4.86
CA ALA A 162 18.84 -3.33 -5.36
C ALA A 162 19.64 -2.64 -4.25
N SER A 163 20.97 -2.73 -4.35
CA SER A 163 21.93 -2.12 -3.43
C SER A 163 21.48 -0.69 -3.17
N ALA A 164 20.97 -0.45 -1.96
CA ALA A 164 20.44 0.85 -1.62
C ALA A 164 21.60 1.84 -1.82
N ASN A 165 21.43 2.81 -2.73
CA ASN A 165 22.30 3.99 -2.83
C ASN A 165 22.07 4.87 -1.58
N LEU A 166 22.22 4.28 -0.40
CA LEU A 166 22.27 4.97 0.88
C LEU A 166 23.43 5.95 0.89
N GLU A 167 24.40 5.83 -0.03
CA GLU A 167 25.45 6.84 -0.25
C GLU A 167 24.89 8.22 -0.64
N LEU A 168 23.70 8.31 -1.25
CA LEU A 168 23.00 9.59 -1.45
C LEU A 168 22.46 10.19 -0.14
N PHE A 169 22.39 9.39 0.91
CA PHE A 169 21.92 9.77 2.25
C PHE A 169 23.00 9.66 3.33
N THR A 170 24.20 9.15 2.99
CA THR A 170 25.36 9.32 3.84
C THR A 170 25.71 10.80 3.81
N PRO A 171 25.91 11.45 4.97
CA PRO A 171 26.43 12.80 5.00
C PRO A 171 27.85 12.74 4.43
N THR A 172 27.98 12.92 3.12
CA THR A 172 29.11 13.66 2.60
C THR A 172 29.11 14.98 3.36
N SER A 173 30.29 15.44 3.75
CA SER A 173 30.56 16.58 4.64
C SER A 173 29.95 17.94 4.21
N SER A 174 29.03 17.92 3.25
CA SER A 174 28.37 19.03 2.57
C SER A 174 26.83 18.95 2.52
N SER A 175 26.16 17.90 3.06
CA SER A 175 24.68 17.90 3.25
C SER A 175 24.30 17.77 4.73
N PRO A 176 23.53 18.72 5.31
CA PRO A 176 23.35 18.83 6.77
C PRO A 176 22.19 18.00 7.36
N ASP A 177 21.37 17.32 6.55
CA ASP A 177 20.15 16.68 7.06
C ASP A 177 20.39 15.21 7.43
N PRO A 178 20.19 14.81 8.70
CA PRO A 178 20.27 13.42 9.11
C PRO A 178 19.15 12.59 8.47
N LEU A 179 19.43 11.31 8.21
CA LEU A 179 18.44 10.34 7.74
C LEU A 179 17.18 10.37 8.63
N PRO A 180 15.97 10.42 8.03
CA PRO A 180 14.74 10.43 8.80
C PRO A 180 14.62 9.12 9.60
N MET A 181 14.38 9.26 10.91
CA MET A 181 14.20 8.12 11.80
C MET A 181 12.73 7.97 12.17
N PHE A 182 12.22 6.74 12.06
CA PHE A 182 10.91 6.39 12.58
C PHE A 182 10.83 6.66 14.09
N LYS A 183 9.80 7.40 14.51
CA LYS A 183 9.61 7.77 15.93
C LYS A 183 8.83 6.73 16.71
N SER A 184 7.94 6.01 16.04
CA SER A 184 6.97 5.12 16.68
C SER A 184 6.91 3.72 16.08
N LEU A 185 7.71 3.42 15.04
CA LEU A 185 7.63 2.16 14.30
C LEU A 185 8.06 1.00 15.20
N ARG A 186 7.21 -0.03 15.25
CA ARG A 186 7.40 -1.25 16.05
C ARG A 186 7.43 -2.48 15.17
N ASN A 187 6.65 -2.45 14.09
CA ASN A 187 6.47 -3.58 13.19
C ASN A 187 6.83 -3.13 11.78
N LEU A 188 7.80 -3.80 11.18
CA LEU A 188 8.15 -3.67 9.76
C LEU A 188 7.91 -5.04 9.12
N SER A 189 6.94 -5.10 8.21
CA SER A 189 6.69 -6.28 7.39
C SER A 189 7.22 -6.04 5.98
N MET A 190 8.07 -6.95 5.51
CA MET A 190 8.52 -6.99 4.12
C MET A 190 7.90 -8.15 3.35
N GLY A 191 7.01 -8.93 3.99
CA GLY A 191 6.34 -10.09 3.42
C GLY A 191 7.26 -10.97 2.57
N VAL A 192 6.95 -11.04 1.28
CA VAL A 192 7.65 -11.85 0.26
C VAL A 192 8.64 -11.04 -0.60
N SER A 193 9.13 -9.91 -0.09
CA SER A 193 10.06 -9.01 -0.80
C SER A 193 11.26 -9.72 -1.42
N ILE A 194 11.74 -9.18 -2.54
CA ILE A 194 12.84 -9.75 -3.31
C ILE A 194 14.14 -9.51 -2.53
N LEU A 195 14.85 -10.58 -2.21
CA LEU A 195 16.14 -10.55 -1.52
C LEU A 195 17.28 -10.75 -2.52
N PRO A 196 18.49 -10.23 -2.24
CA PRO A 196 19.67 -10.58 -3.03
C PRO A 196 19.88 -12.10 -2.99
N PRO A 197 20.39 -12.69 -4.08
CA PRO A 197 20.71 -14.11 -4.08
C PRO A 197 21.68 -14.39 -2.92
N GLU A 198 21.39 -15.41 -2.12
CA GLU A 198 22.34 -15.86 -1.11
C GLU A 198 23.61 -16.31 -1.83
N ASP A 199 24.76 -15.71 -1.47
CA ASP A 199 26.06 -16.20 -1.91
C ASP A 199 26.20 -17.65 -1.41
N SER A 200 25.84 -18.60 -2.27
CA SER A 200 26.09 -20.03 -2.05
C SER A 200 27.59 -20.26 -2.14
N ASN A 201 28.29 -19.96 -1.06
CA ASN A 201 29.69 -20.30 -0.89
C ASN A 201 29.96 -20.79 0.53
N ARG A 202 29.65 -22.07 0.75
CA ARG A 202 30.38 -22.96 1.66
C ARG A 202 30.47 -24.35 1.06
#